data_AF-A0A945P9Q6-F1
#
_entry.id   AF-A0A945P9Q6-F1
#
_cell.length_a   1.000
_cell.length_b   1.000
_cell.length_c   1.000
_cell.angle_alpha   90.00
_cell.angle_beta   90.00
_cell.angle_gamma   90.00
#
_symmetry.space_group_name_H-M   'P 1'
#
loop_
_entity.id
_entity.type
_entity.pdbx_description
1 polymer ?
#
loop_
_entity_poly.entity_id
_entity_poly.type
_entity_poly.pdbx_seq_one_letter_code
_entity_poly.pdbx_strand_id
1 'polypeptide(L)'
;GGPPIVSDISVRVQRGDRIGLIGPNGAGKTTLLRLLTGDLAPDQGTIVLGTNLQMVSLDQRRQSLDPEATLSDVLTDGRGETVSVGGKPRHVIGYMKDFLFSPEQAHTPVSALSGGERGRLMLARALAYPSNLLVLDEPTNDLDLETLDLLQEMLSDYAGTVLLVSHDRDFLDRVVTSVIASEGNGRWLEYAGGYSDMISQRGADLTRETRVTGARKKSAPPKSAETVPRKKRRLSFKEKHALEKLPGRIDALQEEIMSLSDTLADPALYGSDPARFQSTSDKLQDVQVSLAAAEEEWLALEMLREELEDC
;
A
#
# COMPACT_ATOMS: atom_id res chain seq x y z
N GLY A 1 21.13 -3.13 19.55
CA GLY A 1 21.01 -2.74 18.14
C GLY A 1 20.26 -3.84 17.44
N GLY A 2 19.03 -3.58 17.01
CA GLY A 2 18.28 -4.49 16.15
C GLY A 2 18.81 -4.45 14.71
N PRO A 3 18.30 -5.31 13.82
CA PRO A 3 18.61 -5.24 12.40
C PRO A 3 18.22 -3.86 11.82
N PRO A 4 19.00 -3.29 10.89
CA PRO A 4 18.69 -1.99 10.30
C PRO A 4 17.41 -2.06 9.48
N ILE A 5 16.52 -1.08 9.66
CA ILE A 5 15.24 -0.97 8.95
C ILE A 5 15.42 -0.28 7.59
N VAL A 6 16.34 0.68 7.52
CA VAL A 6 16.74 1.38 6.29
C VAL A 6 18.26 1.52 6.32
N SER A 7 18.93 1.18 5.21
CA SER A 7 20.39 1.18 5.08
C SER A 7 20.82 1.72 3.71
N ASP A 8 21.74 2.69 3.73
CA ASP A 8 22.43 3.27 2.55
C ASP A 8 21.51 3.69 1.38
N ILE A 9 20.28 4.13 1.68
CA ILE A 9 19.35 4.63 0.68
C ILE A 9 19.76 6.04 0.22
N SER A 10 19.75 6.27 -1.10
CA SER A 10 19.97 7.58 -1.72
C SER A 10 18.87 7.84 -2.73
N VAL A 11 17.89 8.65 -2.34
CA VAL A 11 16.71 8.98 -3.16
C VAL A 11 16.56 10.49 -3.24
N ARG A 12 16.09 10.99 -4.39
CA ARG A 12 15.76 12.41 -4.58
C ARG A 12 14.33 12.52 -5.07
N VAL A 13 13.46 13.03 -4.21
CA VAL A 13 12.06 13.33 -4.54
C VAL A 13 11.95 14.73 -5.12
N GLN A 14 11.38 14.84 -6.32
CA GLN A 14 11.09 16.08 -7.03
C GLN A 14 9.61 16.45 -6.93
N ARG A 15 9.30 17.69 -7.33
CA ARG A 15 7.92 18.17 -7.38
C ARG A 15 7.15 17.45 -8.47
N GLY A 16 5.97 16.93 -8.13
CA GLY A 16 5.14 16.15 -9.06
C GLY A 16 5.47 14.67 -9.10
N ASP A 17 6.51 14.22 -8.37
CA ASP A 17 6.79 12.79 -8.25
C ASP A 17 5.66 12.09 -7.50
N ARG A 18 5.30 10.91 -7.97
CA ARG A 18 4.33 10.02 -7.34
C ARG A 18 5.06 8.73 -7.01
N ILE A 19 5.38 8.54 -5.73
CA ILE A 19 6.28 7.47 -5.30
C ILE A 19 5.50 6.43 -4.50
N GLY A 20 5.51 5.20 -5.00
CA GLY A 20 4.97 4.04 -4.29
C GLY A 20 6.01 3.40 -3.36
N LEU A 21 5.63 3.06 -2.12
CA LEU A 21 6.45 2.33 -1.16
C LEU A 21 5.93 0.90 -1.04
N ILE A 22 6.76 -0.08 -1.39
CA ILE A 22 6.36 -1.50 -1.44
C ILE A 22 7.29 -2.36 -0.59
N GLY A 23 6.71 -3.33 0.11
CA GLY A 23 7.46 -4.28 0.92
C GLY A 23 6.55 -5.10 1.84
N PRO A 24 7.08 -6.21 2.39
CA PRO A 24 6.32 -7.06 3.31
C PRO A 24 5.93 -6.30 4.59
N ASN A 25 4.93 -6.82 5.29
CA ASN A 25 4.53 -6.26 6.58
C ASN A 25 5.71 -6.33 7.57
N GLY A 26 5.98 -5.21 8.25
CA GLY A 26 7.15 -5.08 9.11
C GLY A 26 8.47 -4.80 8.39
N ALA A 27 8.49 -4.62 7.06
CA ALA A 27 9.68 -4.19 6.33
C ALA A 27 10.17 -2.77 6.71
N GLY A 28 9.28 -1.96 7.30
CA GLY A 28 9.58 -0.59 7.70
C GLY A 28 9.07 0.49 6.76
N LYS A 29 8.03 0.23 5.94
CA LYS A 29 7.41 1.21 5.04
C LYS A 29 7.02 2.51 5.77
N THR A 30 6.26 2.40 6.85
CA THR A 30 5.89 3.55 7.70
C THR A 30 7.11 4.22 8.34
N THR A 31 8.18 3.47 8.65
CA THR A 31 9.43 4.04 9.15
C THR A 31 10.13 4.86 8.07
N LEU A 32 10.22 4.34 6.85
CA LEU A 32 10.77 5.06 5.70
C LEU A 32 9.93 6.30 5.36
N LEU A 33 8.60 6.18 5.39
CA LEU A 33 7.66 7.28 5.22
C LEU A 33 7.98 8.42 6.21
N ARG A 34 8.10 8.09 7.50
CA ARG A 34 8.42 9.07 8.57
C ARG A 34 9.80 9.69 8.42
N LEU A 35 10.78 8.95 7.90
CA LEU A 35 12.09 9.51 7.56
C LEU A 35 11.94 10.53 6.41
N LEU A 36 11.21 10.18 5.35
CA LEU A 36 11.00 11.04 4.18
C LEU A 36 10.16 12.29 4.50
N THR A 37 9.23 12.22 5.45
CA THR A 37 8.44 13.37 5.93
C THR A 37 9.16 14.20 6.99
N GLY A 38 10.22 13.67 7.61
CA GLY A 38 10.97 14.31 8.68
C GLY A 38 10.39 14.13 10.08
N ASP A 39 9.37 13.28 10.23
CA ASP A 39 8.81 12.91 11.54
C ASP A 39 9.77 12.03 12.36
N LEU A 40 10.72 11.38 11.70
CA LEU A 40 11.78 10.59 12.31
C LEU A 40 13.15 11.09 11.84
N ALA A 41 14.08 11.28 12.78
CA ALA A 41 15.46 11.61 12.45
C ALA A 41 16.24 10.34 12.06
N PRO A 42 17.12 10.40 11.05
CA PRO A 42 17.96 9.25 10.70
C PRO A 42 19.03 9.03 11.77
N ASP A 43 19.35 7.77 12.06
CA ASP A 43 20.48 7.41 12.93
C ASP A 43 21.82 7.82 12.32
N GLN A 44 21.92 7.72 10.98
CA GLN A 44 23.09 8.10 10.18
C GLN A 44 22.64 8.66 8.83
N GLY A 45 23.45 9.56 8.27
CA GLY A 45 23.14 10.23 6.99
C GLY A 45 22.41 11.56 7.18
N THR A 46 21.84 12.08 6.10
CA THR A 46 21.21 13.39 6.08
C THR A 46 19.94 13.37 5.25
N ILE A 47 18.87 13.97 5.77
CA ILE A 47 17.62 14.20 5.04
C ILE A 47 17.44 15.70 4.92
N VAL A 48 17.22 16.18 3.71
CA VAL A 48 17.00 17.61 3.42
C VAL A 48 15.61 17.76 2.82
N LEU A 49 14.72 18.37 3.57
CA LEU A 49 13.37 18.67 3.13
C LEU A 49 13.34 19.97 2.32
N GLY A 50 12.42 20.05 1.36
CA GLY A 50 12.14 21.27 0.62
C GLY A 50 11.63 22.40 1.51
N THR A 51 11.88 23.65 1.11
CA THR A 51 11.32 24.83 1.79
C THR A 51 9.82 24.97 1.50
N ASN A 52 9.04 25.43 2.48
CA ASN A 52 7.59 25.66 2.37
C ASN A 52 6.78 24.39 2.03
N LEU A 53 7.14 23.23 2.59
CA LEU A 53 6.32 22.03 2.48
C LEU A 53 5.02 22.21 3.26
N GLN A 54 3.90 22.00 2.58
CA GLN A 54 2.56 21.90 3.13
C GLN A 54 2.15 20.44 2.99
N MET A 55 2.41 19.67 4.05
CA MET A 55 2.17 18.24 4.06
C MET A 55 0.75 17.94 4.55
N VAL A 56 0.07 17.04 3.85
CA VAL A 56 -1.17 16.43 4.34
C VAL A 56 -0.94 14.92 4.38
N SER A 57 -1.24 14.31 5.52
CA SER A 57 -1.13 12.86 5.70
C SER A 57 -2.51 12.26 5.92
N LEU A 58 -2.83 11.23 5.15
CA LEU A 58 -3.94 10.33 5.36
C LEU A 58 -3.37 9.08 6.05
N ASP A 59 -3.40 9.06 7.38
CA ASP A 59 -3.01 7.92 8.22
C ASP A 59 -4.25 7.07 8.53
N GLN A 60 -4.10 5.74 8.57
CA GLN A 60 -5.09 4.79 9.11
C GLN A 60 -5.54 5.10 10.54
N ARG A 61 -4.77 5.87 11.31
CA ARG A 61 -5.22 6.57 12.52
C ARG A 61 -6.20 7.65 12.08
N ARG A 62 -7.40 7.21 11.76
CA ARG A 62 -8.58 8.03 11.48
C ARG A 62 -8.53 9.20 12.45
N GLN A 63 -8.29 10.41 11.93
CA GLN A 63 -8.73 11.59 12.66
C GLN A 63 -10.18 11.30 12.98
N SER A 64 -10.49 11.13 14.26
CA SER A 64 -11.83 10.83 14.71
C SER A 64 -12.68 12.01 14.26
N LEU A 65 -13.40 11.82 13.16
CA LEU A 65 -14.43 12.76 12.75
C LEU A 65 -15.43 12.82 13.90
N ASP A 66 -15.85 14.04 14.26
CA ASP A 66 -16.89 14.21 15.25
C ASP A 66 -18.15 13.49 14.75
N PRO A 67 -18.64 12.44 15.45
CA PRO A 67 -19.78 11.65 14.99
C PRO A 67 -21.05 12.47 14.82
N GLU A 68 -21.17 13.58 15.55
CA GLU A 68 -22.33 14.47 15.55
C GLU A 68 -22.22 15.61 14.52
N ALA A 69 -21.02 15.86 13.98
CA ALA A 69 -20.85 16.83 12.92
C ALA A 69 -21.55 16.36 11.64
N THR A 70 -22.10 17.30 10.87
CA THR A 70 -22.65 16.98 9.56
C THR A 70 -21.54 16.85 8.53
N LEU A 71 -21.81 16.13 7.44
CA LEU A 71 -20.90 16.01 6.30
C LEU A 71 -20.42 17.39 5.81
N SER A 72 -21.33 18.34 5.64
CA SER A 72 -20.99 19.70 5.20
C SER A 72 -20.13 20.46 6.21
N ASP A 73 -20.36 20.27 7.51
CA ASP A 73 -19.54 20.89 8.56
C ASP A 73 -18.11 20.35 8.55
N VAL A 74 -17.94 19.04 8.34
CA VAL A 74 -16.61 18.42 8.26
C VAL A 74 -15.78 18.98 7.10
N LEU A 75 -16.42 19.28 5.97
CA LEU A 75 -15.74 19.83 4.79
C LEU A 75 -15.47 21.33 4.89
N THR A 76 -16.29 22.06 5.63
CA THR A 76 -16.19 23.51 5.79
C THR A 76 -15.50 23.93 7.10
N ASP A 77 -15.06 22.96 7.91
CA ASP A 77 -14.65 23.15 9.30
C ASP A 77 -15.70 23.96 10.12
N GLY A 78 -16.98 23.72 9.83
CA GLY A 78 -18.13 24.39 10.44
C GLY A 78 -18.33 25.84 9.99
N ARG A 79 -17.74 26.26 8.86
CA ARG A 79 -17.74 27.64 8.38
C ARG A 79 -18.47 27.79 7.05
N GLY A 80 -19.77 28.08 7.13
CA GLY A 80 -20.57 28.48 5.98
C GLY A 80 -20.74 27.37 4.93
N GLU A 81 -20.94 27.76 3.68
CA GLU A 81 -21.27 26.84 2.57
C GLU A 81 -20.11 26.66 1.59
N THR A 82 -18.91 27.09 1.97
CA THR A 82 -17.74 27.09 1.08
C THR A 82 -16.58 26.33 1.68
N VAL A 83 -16.02 25.42 0.88
CA VAL A 83 -14.76 24.72 1.16
C VAL A 83 -13.63 25.43 0.40
N SER A 84 -12.47 25.59 1.04
CA SER A 84 -11.29 26.15 0.41
C SER A 84 -10.44 25.03 -0.19
N VAL A 85 -10.57 24.76 -1.48
CA VAL A 85 -9.84 23.71 -2.19
C VAL A 85 -8.61 24.31 -2.86
N GLY A 86 -7.40 23.90 -2.47
CA GLY A 86 -6.17 24.44 -3.04
C GLY A 86 -6.05 25.96 -2.92
N GLY A 87 -6.61 26.53 -1.84
CA GLY A 87 -6.65 27.97 -1.57
C GLY A 87 -7.71 28.75 -2.37
N LYS A 88 -8.60 28.09 -3.12
CA LYS A 88 -9.72 28.71 -3.84
C LYS A 88 -11.05 28.35 -3.19
N PRO A 89 -11.97 29.31 -2.97
CA PRO A 89 -13.29 29.01 -2.44
C PRO A 89 -14.13 28.27 -3.48
N ARG A 90 -14.76 27.17 -3.06
CA ARG A 90 -15.71 26.39 -3.86
C ARG A 90 -16.93 26.06 -3.01
N HIS A 91 -18.11 26.01 -3.64
CA HIS A 91 -19.34 25.68 -2.94
C HIS A 91 -19.33 24.21 -2.46
N VAL A 92 -19.70 23.97 -1.21
CA VAL A 92 -19.61 22.66 -0.54
C VAL A 92 -20.38 21.58 -1.30
N ILE A 93 -21.61 21.86 -1.74
CA ILE A 93 -22.43 20.90 -2.51
C ILE A 93 -21.78 20.54 -3.85
N GLY A 94 -21.07 21.48 -4.48
CA GLY A 94 -20.36 21.22 -5.73
C GLY A 94 -19.15 20.34 -5.52
N TYR A 95 -18.44 20.51 -4.40
CA TYR A 95 -17.32 19.67 -4.01
C TYR A 95 -17.77 18.28 -3.56
N MET A 96 -18.85 18.19 -2.79
CA MET A 96 -19.46 16.92 -2.36
C MET A 96 -19.78 15.98 -3.53
N LYS A 97 -20.28 16.54 -4.64
CA LYS A 97 -20.56 15.77 -5.86
C LYS A 97 -19.32 15.13 -6.46
N ASP A 98 -18.16 15.78 -6.37
CA ASP A 98 -16.91 15.20 -6.83
C ASP A 98 -16.55 13.94 -6.02
N PHE A 99 -17.05 13.83 -4.78
CA PHE A 99 -16.89 12.65 -3.91
C PHE A 99 -18.14 11.77 -3.86
N LEU A 100 -19.01 11.88 -4.87
CA LEU A 100 -20.17 11.02 -5.06
C LEU A 100 -21.16 11.09 -3.88
N PHE A 101 -21.21 12.24 -3.20
CA PHE A 101 -22.25 12.53 -2.21
C PHE A 101 -23.42 13.24 -2.88
N SER A 102 -24.63 12.84 -2.51
CA SER A 102 -25.82 13.56 -2.93
C SER A 102 -25.94 14.87 -2.14
N PRO A 103 -26.57 15.92 -2.71
CA PRO A 103 -26.79 17.18 -1.99
C PRO A 103 -27.61 17.01 -0.71
N GLU A 104 -28.48 16.01 -0.67
CA GLU A 104 -29.35 15.69 0.47
C GLU A 104 -28.54 15.18 1.67
N GLN A 105 -27.37 14.57 1.42
CA GLN A 105 -26.47 14.06 2.46
C GLN A 105 -25.69 15.16 3.19
N ALA A 106 -25.79 16.43 2.78
CA ALA A 106 -25.01 17.53 3.36
C ALA A 106 -25.23 17.70 4.87
N HIS A 107 -26.46 17.44 5.32
CA HIS A 107 -26.87 17.55 6.72
C HIS A 107 -26.87 16.20 7.46
N THR A 108 -26.42 15.13 6.80
CA THR A 108 -26.32 13.81 7.43
C THR A 108 -25.17 13.82 8.44
N PRO A 109 -25.40 13.35 9.68
CA PRO A 109 -24.34 13.22 10.67
C PRO A 109 -23.34 12.14 10.27
N VAL A 110 -22.06 12.32 10.61
CA VAL A 110 -20.99 11.35 10.29
C VAL A 110 -21.28 9.96 10.87
N SER A 111 -21.93 9.89 12.03
CA SER A 111 -22.35 8.63 12.65
C SER A 111 -23.29 7.79 11.78
N ALA A 112 -24.08 8.41 10.89
CA ALA A 112 -25.00 7.74 9.99
C ALA A 112 -24.36 7.31 8.65
N LEU A 113 -23.14 7.76 8.35
CA LEU A 113 -22.42 7.37 7.13
C LEU A 113 -21.90 5.94 7.24
N SER A 114 -21.94 5.21 6.13
CA SER A 114 -21.30 3.91 5.97
C SER A 114 -19.77 4.01 6.04
N GLY A 115 -19.08 2.87 6.19
CA GLY A 115 -17.61 2.84 6.23
C GLY A 115 -16.96 3.48 5.00
N GLY A 116 -17.43 3.13 3.80
CA GLY A 116 -16.95 3.69 2.54
C GLY A 116 -17.25 5.19 2.39
N GLU A 117 -18.44 5.64 2.80
CA GLU A 117 -18.78 7.06 2.82
C GLU A 117 -17.93 7.86 3.79
N ARG A 118 -17.59 7.29 4.96
CA ARG A 118 -16.63 7.93 5.88
C ARG A 118 -15.24 8.00 5.25
N GLY A 119 -14.81 6.96 4.54
CA GLY A 119 -13.56 6.96 3.77
C GLY A 119 -13.53 8.08 2.73
N ARG A 120 -14.60 8.22 1.93
CA ARG A 120 -14.78 9.31 0.97
C ARG A 120 -14.74 10.69 1.62
N LEU A 121 -15.41 10.86 2.76
CA LEU A 121 -15.42 12.13 3.49
C LEU A 121 -14.03 12.49 4.02
N MET A 122 -13.28 11.51 4.54
CA MET A 122 -11.91 11.72 4.98
C MET A 122 -10.99 12.13 3.83
N LEU A 123 -11.13 11.47 2.68
CA LEU A 123 -10.39 11.82 1.47
C LEU A 123 -10.75 13.24 1.00
N ALA A 124 -12.03 13.57 0.94
CA ALA A 124 -12.53 14.88 0.57
C ALA A 124 -11.99 15.98 1.48
N ARG A 125 -11.94 15.73 2.79
CA ARG A 125 -11.37 16.66 3.75
C ARG A 125 -9.86 16.84 3.55
N ALA A 126 -9.12 15.76 3.38
CA ALA A 126 -7.67 15.82 3.21
C ALA A 126 -7.28 16.57 1.93
N LEU A 127 -7.97 16.31 0.82
CA LEU A 127 -7.72 16.95 -0.47
C LEU A 127 -8.21 18.41 -0.54
N ALA A 128 -9.10 18.84 0.36
CA ALA A 128 -9.50 20.23 0.44
C ALA A 128 -8.32 21.12 0.90
N TYR A 129 -7.55 20.66 1.88
CA TYR A 129 -6.46 21.47 2.42
C TYR A 129 -5.36 21.73 1.38
N PRO A 130 -4.87 22.97 1.27
CA PRO A 130 -3.76 23.28 0.37
C PRO A 130 -2.53 22.49 0.81
N SER A 131 -2.04 21.64 -0.10
CA SER A 131 -0.89 20.78 0.12
C SER A 131 -0.02 20.75 -1.13
N ASN A 132 1.28 20.53 -0.94
CA ASN A 132 2.23 20.24 -2.01
C ASN A 132 2.95 18.90 -1.82
N LEU A 133 2.70 18.22 -0.71
CA LEU A 133 3.10 16.86 -0.43
C LEU A 133 1.91 16.13 0.20
N LEU A 134 1.42 15.10 -0.50
CA LEU A 134 0.36 14.22 0.00
C LEU A 134 0.97 12.89 0.41
N VAL A 135 0.65 12.43 1.60
CA VAL A 135 1.17 11.19 2.18
C VAL A 135 -0.01 10.27 2.46
N LEU A 136 -0.03 9.09 1.86
CA LEU A 136 -1.12 8.12 1.96
C LEU A 136 -0.56 6.79 2.45
N ASP A 137 -0.96 6.36 3.66
CA ASP A 137 -0.53 5.07 4.22
C ASP A 137 -1.68 4.05 4.13
N GLU A 138 -1.58 3.11 3.18
CA GLU A 138 -2.57 2.08 2.86
C GLU A 138 -4.00 2.63 2.62
N PRO A 139 -4.18 3.60 1.69
CA PRO A 139 -5.47 4.24 1.46
C PRO A 139 -6.50 3.30 0.83
N THR A 140 -6.08 2.18 0.25
CA THR A 140 -6.96 1.29 -0.54
C THR A 140 -7.76 0.30 0.30
N ASN A 141 -7.41 0.11 1.58
CA ASN A 141 -7.93 -1.00 2.38
C ASN A 141 -9.41 -0.86 2.82
N ASP A 142 -9.87 0.38 3.03
CA ASP A 142 -11.23 0.68 3.53
C ASP A 142 -12.14 1.28 2.43
N LEU A 143 -11.73 1.21 1.15
CA LEU A 143 -12.42 1.87 0.04
C LEU A 143 -13.15 0.87 -0.87
N ASP A 144 -14.35 1.26 -1.31
CA ASP A 144 -15.04 0.55 -2.40
C ASP A 144 -14.38 0.85 -3.76
N LEU A 145 -14.70 0.04 -4.78
CA LEU A 145 -14.12 0.18 -6.12
C LEU A 145 -14.38 1.56 -6.73
N GLU A 146 -15.57 2.13 -6.51
CA GLU A 146 -15.93 3.44 -7.03
C GLU A 146 -15.08 4.56 -6.42
N THR A 147 -14.82 4.48 -5.11
CA THR A 147 -13.95 5.43 -4.41
C THR A 147 -12.48 5.23 -4.80
N LEU A 148 -12.05 4.00 -5.06
CA LEU A 148 -10.70 3.72 -5.56
C LEU A 148 -10.46 4.37 -6.92
N ASP A 149 -11.41 4.26 -7.84
CA ASP A 149 -11.31 4.90 -9.16
C ASP A 149 -11.29 6.44 -9.04
N LEU A 150 -12.14 6.99 -8.18
CA LEU A 150 -12.12 8.43 -7.88
C LEU A 150 -10.77 8.88 -7.31
N LEU A 151 -10.22 8.13 -6.36
CA LEU A 151 -8.92 8.41 -5.77
C LEU A 151 -7.82 8.38 -6.83
N GLN A 152 -7.84 7.40 -7.75
CA GLN A 152 -6.89 7.33 -8.85
C GLN A 152 -6.94 8.60 -9.72
N GLU A 153 -8.13 9.05 -10.11
CA GLU A 153 -8.30 10.27 -10.91
C GLU A 153 -7.76 11.50 -10.16
N MET A 154 -8.13 11.66 -8.89
CA MET A 154 -7.69 12.79 -8.06
C MET A 154 -6.18 12.83 -7.86
N LEU A 155 -5.54 11.68 -7.62
CA LEU A 155 -4.09 11.60 -7.48
C LEU A 155 -3.37 11.79 -8.82
N SER A 156 -4.03 11.44 -9.93
CA SER A 156 -3.49 11.65 -11.27
C SER A 156 -3.42 13.14 -11.62
N ASP A 157 -4.43 13.92 -11.20
CA ASP A 157 -4.53 15.37 -11.43
C ASP A 157 -3.87 16.22 -10.35
N TYR A 158 -3.42 15.62 -9.25
CA TYR A 158 -2.76 16.33 -8.16
C TYR A 158 -1.39 16.88 -8.60
N ALA A 159 -1.25 18.20 -8.59
CA ALA A 159 -0.03 18.89 -9.04
C ALA A 159 1.16 18.81 -8.06
N GLY A 160 0.93 18.34 -6.83
CA GLY A 160 1.97 18.19 -5.81
C GLY A 160 2.68 16.84 -5.92
N THR A 161 3.52 16.55 -4.92
CA THR A 161 4.19 15.26 -4.79
C THR A 161 3.31 14.30 -3.98
N VAL A 162 3.27 13.03 -4.35
CA VAL A 162 2.52 11.98 -3.63
C VAL A 162 3.48 10.92 -3.13
N LEU A 163 3.40 10.58 -1.84
CA LEU A 163 4.01 9.40 -1.24
C LEU A 163 2.89 8.43 -0.86
N LEU A 164 2.93 7.24 -1.44
CA LEU A 164 1.88 6.25 -1.32
C LEU A 164 2.44 4.94 -0.80
N VAL A 165 1.88 4.43 0.28
CA VAL A 165 2.06 3.03 0.72
C VAL A 165 0.82 2.27 0.29
N SER A 166 0.97 1.25 -0.54
CA SER A 166 -0.16 0.40 -0.91
C SER A 166 0.33 -1.00 -1.27
N HIS A 167 -0.52 -1.99 -1.03
CA HIS A 167 -0.38 -3.35 -1.54
C HIS A 167 -1.14 -3.59 -2.86
N ASP A 168 -1.96 -2.62 -3.30
CA ASP A 168 -2.75 -2.72 -4.53
C ASP A 168 -1.87 -2.45 -5.76
N ARG A 169 -1.67 -3.51 -6.56
CA ARG A 169 -0.78 -3.51 -7.73
C ARG A 169 -1.32 -2.65 -8.86
N ASP A 170 -2.61 -2.75 -9.14
CA ASP A 170 -3.25 -2.04 -10.23
C ASP A 170 -3.33 -0.55 -9.92
N PHE A 171 -3.59 -0.21 -8.65
CA PHE A 171 -3.57 1.17 -8.18
C PHE A 171 -2.17 1.80 -8.31
N LEU A 172 -1.13 1.06 -7.91
CA LEU A 172 0.26 1.51 -8.03
C LEU A 172 0.62 1.74 -9.50
N ASP A 173 0.32 0.80 -10.39
CA ASP A 173 0.63 0.90 -11.83
C ASP A 173 0.00 2.11 -12.50
N ARG A 174 -1.18 2.55 -12.04
CA ARG A 174 -1.90 3.68 -12.63
C ARG A 174 -1.48 5.03 -12.06
N VAL A 175 -1.07 5.08 -10.80
CA VAL A 175 -0.85 6.35 -10.08
C VAL A 175 0.62 6.73 -9.99
N VAL A 176 1.52 5.77 -9.74
CA VAL A 176 2.91 6.09 -9.37
C VAL A 176 3.82 6.25 -10.58
N THR A 177 4.80 7.14 -10.46
CA THR A 177 5.87 7.36 -11.44
C THR A 177 7.15 6.59 -11.10
N SER A 178 7.34 6.27 -9.83
CA SER A 178 8.43 5.40 -9.36
C SER A 178 7.99 4.59 -8.13
N VAL A 179 8.67 3.49 -7.90
CA VAL A 179 8.45 2.59 -6.76
C VAL A 179 9.75 2.45 -5.98
N ILE A 180 9.69 2.62 -4.67
CA ILE A 180 10.76 2.25 -3.75
C ILE A 180 10.36 0.94 -3.07
N ALA A 181 11.08 -0.13 -3.39
CA ALA A 181 10.80 -1.47 -2.91
C ALA A 181 11.81 -1.93 -1.87
N SER A 182 11.34 -2.67 -0.86
CA SER A 182 12.18 -3.33 0.12
C SER A 182 12.74 -4.64 -0.42
N GLU A 183 14.06 -4.76 -0.44
CA GLU A 183 14.80 -5.99 -0.80
C GLU A 183 15.13 -6.85 0.44
N GLY A 184 14.66 -6.43 1.62
CA GLY A 184 15.00 -7.05 2.89
C GLY A 184 16.35 -6.57 3.47
N ASN A 185 16.61 -6.93 4.73
CA ASN A 185 17.80 -6.51 5.50
C ASN A 185 18.03 -4.98 5.51
N GLY A 186 16.96 -4.21 5.42
CA GLY A 186 17.00 -2.75 5.39
C GLY A 186 17.44 -2.14 4.05
N ARG A 187 17.56 -2.92 2.98
CA ARG A 187 17.83 -2.38 1.64
C ARG A 187 16.55 -1.94 0.96
N TRP A 188 16.60 -0.76 0.36
CA TRP A 188 15.52 -0.15 -0.39
C TRP A 188 16.06 0.33 -1.73
N LEU A 189 15.40 -0.04 -2.82
CA LEU A 189 15.80 0.32 -4.18
C LEU A 189 14.65 1.05 -4.88
N GLU A 190 15.01 2.07 -5.66
CA GLU A 190 14.06 2.83 -6.47
C GLU A 190 14.04 2.27 -7.90
N TYR A 191 12.83 2.05 -8.42
CA TYR A 191 12.54 1.60 -9.76
C TYR A 191 11.67 2.63 -10.46
N ALA A 192 11.95 2.90 -11.73
CA ALA A 192 11.12 3.80 -12.53
C ALA A 192 9.86 3.05 -12.99
N GLY A 193 8.71 3.73 -12.98
CA GLY A 193 7.42 3.15 -13.37
C GLY A 193 6.64 2.56 -12.22
N GLY A 194 5.64 1.74 -12.56
CA GLY A 194 4.72 1.10 -11.63
C GLY A 194 5.27 -0.17 -10.97
N TYR A 195 4.37 -0.91 -10.32
CA TYR A 195 4.64 -2.24 -9.79
C TYR A 195 5.07 -3.25 -10.87
N SER A 196 4.38 -3.26 -12.01
CA SER A 196 4.69 -4.16 -13.13
C SER A 196 6.07 -3.87 -13.75
N ASP A 197 6.43 -2.59 -13.85
CA ASP A 197 7.75 -2.15 -14.32
C ASP A 197 8.86 -2.55 -13.34
N MET A 198 8.59 -2.41 -12.04
CA MET A 198 9.49 -2.84 -10.96
C MET A 198 9.78 -4.34 -11.05
N ILE A 199 8.76 -5.20 -11.20
CA ILE A 199 8.97 -6.66 -11.34
C ILE A 199 9.91 -6.96 -12.52
N SER A 200 9.65 -6.33 -13.66
CA SER A 200 10.43 -6.53 -14.89
C SER A 200 11.90 -6.11 -14.71
N GLN A 201 12.14 -5.00 -14.04
CA GLN A 201 13.49 -4.49 -13.75
C GLN A 201 14.21 -5.30 -12.68
N ARG A 202 13.50 -5.69 -11.61
CA ARG A 202 14.06 -6.47 -10.50
C ARG A 202 14.60 -7.82 -10.98
N GLY A 203 13.88 -8.49 -11.88
CA GLY A 203 14.36 -9.71 -12.53
C GLY A 203 15.66 -9.50 -13.31
N ALA A 204 15.79 -8.37 -14.02
CA ALA A 204 16.97 -8.00 -14.79
C ALA A 204 18.17 -7.56 -13.93
N ASP A 205 17.93 -6.89 -12.80
CA ASP A 205 18.98 -6.40 -11.90
C ASP A 205 19.60 -7.55 -11.08
N LEU A 206 18.81 -8.53 -10.66
CA LEU A 206 19.32 -9.78 -10.06
C LEU A 206 20.22 -10.55 -11.03
N THR A 207 19.90 -10.55 -12.33
CA THR A 207 20.77 -11.13 -13.38
C THR A 207 22.03 -10.30 -13.63
N ARG A 208 22.02 -9.00 -13.33
CA ARG A 208 23.16 -8.10 -13.52
C ARG A 208 24.12 -8.12 -12.35
N GLU A 209 23.64 -8.15 -11.11
CA GLU A 209 24.49 -8.31 -9.91
C GLU A 209 25.24 -9.63 -9.90
N THR A 210 24.60 -10.72 -10.33
CA THR A 210 25.25 -12.03 -10.51
C THR A 210 26.37 -12.00 -11.57
N ARG A 211 26.23 -11.21 -12.64
CA ARG A 211 27.28 -11.02 -13.66
C ARG A 211 28.42 -10.11 -13.20
N VAL A 212 28.13 -9.04 -12.45
CA VAL A 212 29.16 -8.07 -11.99
C VAL A 212 30.02 -8.65 -10.87
N THR A 213 29.44 -9.44 -9.96
CA THR A 213 30.19 -10.15 -8.92
C THR A 213 31.11 -11.25 -9.48
N GLY A 214 30.79 -11.82 -10.66
CA GLY A 214 31.64 -12.77 -11.37
C GLY A 214 32.86 -12.16 -12.08
N ALA A 215 32.84 -10.86 -12.41
CA ALA A 215 33.87 -10.23 -13.24
C ALA A 215 35.02 -9.55 -12.48
N ARG A 216 34.89 -9.32 -11.16
CA ARG A 216 35.92 -8.67 -10.32
C ARG A 216 36.64 -9.67 -9.42
N LYS A 217 37.41 -10.58 -9.99
CA LYS A 217 38.56 -11.23 -9.32
C LYS A 217 39.47 -11.95 -10.33
N LYS A 218 40.42 -11.22 -10.89
CA LYS A 218 41.63 -11.80 -11.51
C LYS A 218 42.87 -11.15 -10.89
N SER A 219 43.44 -11.82 -9.89
CA SER A 219 44.89 -11.82 -9.64
C SER A 219 45.30 -12.84 -8.57
N ALA A 220 46.21 -13.73 -8.99
CA ALA A 220 47.10 -14.61 -8.24
C ALA A 220 46.54 -15.85 -7.49
N PRO A 221 47.18 -17.04 -7.64
CA PRO A 221 46.70 -18.32 -7.11
C PRO A 221 47.27 -18.61 -5.72
N PRO A 222 46.52 -19.32 -4.85
CA PRO A 222 47.09 -20.57 -4.37
C PRO A 222 46.09 -21.72 -4.14
N LYS A 223 46.61 -22.93 -4.38
CA LYS A 223 46.45 -24.17 -3.60
C LYS A 223 45.05 -24.54 -3.11
N SER A 224 44.48 -25.52 -3.83
CA SER A 224 43.88 -26.73 -3.28
C SER A 224 43.36 -26.64 -1.84
N ALA A 225 42.11 -26.24 -1.71
CA ALA A 225 41.24 -26.68 -0.63
C ALA A 225 39.98 -27.25 -1.27
N GLU A 226 39.60 -28.42 -0.78
CA GLU A 226 38.64 -29.33 -1.38
C GLU A 226 37.29 -28.67 -1.69
N THR A 227 36.85 -28.89 -2.92
CA THR A 227 35.47 -28.68 -3.35
C THR A 227 34.56 -29.61 -2.56
N VAL A 228 33.89 -29.08 -1.53
CA VAL A 228 32.56 -29.59 -1.21
C VAL A 228 31.64 -29.18 -2.36
N PRO A 229 31.06 -30.12 -3.12
CA PRO A 229 30.10 -29.74 -4.14
C PRO A 229 28.88 -29.21 -3.40
N ARG A 230 28.59 -27.90 -3.51
CA ARG A 230 27.24 -27.39 -3.23
C ARG A 230 26.32 -28.09 -4.21
N LYS A 231 25.70 -29.20 -3.77
CA LYS A 231 24.59 -29.82 -4.48
C LYS A 231 23.59 -28.71 -4.78
N LYS A 232 23.28 -28.52 -6.06
CA LYS A 232 22.12 -27.74 -6.51
C LYS A 232 20.94 -28.18 -5.63
N ARG A 233 20.44 -27.30 -4.76
CA ARG A 233 19.18 -27.58 -4.05
C ARG A 233 18.16 -27.79 -5.16
N ARG A 234 17.35 -28.85 -5.08
CA ARG A 234 16.16 -29.01 -5.91
C ARG A 234 15.00 -28.84 -4.95
N LEU A 235 13.89 -28.25 -5.41
CA LEU A 235 12.65 -28.24 -4.65
C LEU A 235 12.38 -29.65 -4.14
N SER A 236 12.21 -29.77 -2.82
CA SER A 236 11.85 -31.02 -2.17
C SER A 236 10.49 -31.49 -2.68
N PHE A 237 10.24 -32.79 -2.61
CA PHE A 237 8.95 -33.37 -3.01
C PHE A 237 7.76 -32.72 -2.30
N LYS A 238 7.96 -32.24 -1.06
CA LYS A 238 6.94 -31.52 -0.29
C LYS A 238 6.68 -30.11 -0.85
N GLU A 239 7.72 -29.38 -1.22
CA GLU A 239 7.62 -28.02 -1.78
C GLU A 239 6.95 -28.00 -3.15
N LYS A 240 7.28 -28.95 -4.04
CA LYS A 240 6.60 -29.07 -5.35
C LYS A 240 5.12 -29.38 -5.22
N HIS A 241 4.76 -30.30 -4.32
CA HIS A 241 3.38 -30.70 -4.10
C HIS A 241 2.58 -29.60 -3.38
N ALA A 242 3.22 -28.75 -2.57
CA ALA A 242 2.60 -27.55 -2.03
C ALA A 242 2.30 -26.54 -3.16
N LEU A 243 3.26 -26.28 -4.04
CA LEU A 243 3.11 -25.37 -5.17
C LEU A 243 1.97 -25.77 -6.12
N GLU A 244 1.80 -27.07 -6.39
CA GLU A 244 0.69 -27.58 -7.19
C GLU A 244 -0.69 -27.42 -6.52
N LYS A 245 -0.76 -27.41 -5.19
CA LYS A 245 -2.03 -27.39 -4.42
C LYS A 245 -2.45 -26.02 -3.93
N LEU A 246 -1.49 -25.11 -3.76
CA LEU A 246 -1.74 -23.76 -3.24
C LEU A 246 -2.70 -22.95 -4.13
N PRO A 247 -2.61 -22.97 -5.48
CA PRO A 247 -3.59 -22.28 -6.33
C PRO A 247 -5.03 -22.71 -6.07
N GLY A 248 -5.30 -24.02 -6.04
CA GLY A 248 -6.65 -24.53 -5.74
C GLY A 248 -7.12 -24.23 -4.31
N ARG A 249 -6.18 -24.09 -3.36
CA ARG A 249 -6.51 -23.66 -1.99
C ARG A 249 -6.83 -22.16 -1.94
N ILE A 250 -6.12 -21.34 -2.69
CA ILE A 250 -6.36 -19.90 -2.84
C ILE A 250 -7.74 -19.68 -3.46
N ASP A 251 -8.05 -20.38 -4.56
CA ASP A 251 -9.37 -20.30 -5.22
C ASP A 251 -10.50 -20.66 -4.25
N ALA A 252 -10.34 -21.76 -3.49
CA ALA A 252 -11.34 -22.17 -2.50
C ALA A 252 -11.53 -21.16 -1.36
N LEU A 253 -10.46 -20.53 -0.89
CA LEU A 253 -10.53 -19.49 0.14
C LEU A 253 -11.19 -18.22 -0.40
N GLN A 254 -10.96 -17.87 -1.66
CA GLN A 254 -11.61 -16.74 -2.32
C GLN A 254 -13.11 -16.98 -2.51
N GLU A 255 -13.53 -18.19 -2.94
CA GLU A 255 -14.94 -18.58 -2.99
C GLU A 255 -15.61 -18.53 -1.61
N GLU A 256 -14.90 -18.98 -0.57
CA GLU A 256 -15.40 -18.94 0.81
C GLU A 256 -15.58 -17.49 1.30
N ILE A 257 -14.62 -16.60 1.03
CA ILE A 257 -14.73 -15.16 1.31
C ILE A 257 -15.93 -14.54 0.62
N MET A 258 -16.15 -14.85 -0.66
CA MET A 258 -17.34 -14.36 -1.39
C MET A 258 -18.63 -14.82 -0.72
N SER A 259 -18.73 -16.10 -0.35
CA SER A 259 -19.95 -16.64 0.28
C SER A 259 -20.24 -16.04 1.67
N LEU A 260 -19.19 -15.80 2.47
CA LEU A 260 -19.29 -15.18 3.79
C LEU A 260 -19.63 -13.69 3.68
N SER A 261 -19.05 -13.00 2.70
CA SER A 261 -19.35 -11.60 2.37
C SER A 261 -20.80 -11.43 1.92
N ASP A 262 -21.29 -12.29 1.02
CA ASP A 262 -22.70 -12.28 0.57
C ASP A 262 -23.67 -12.50 1.73
N THR A 263 -23.29 -13.36 2.69
CA THR A 263 -24.09 -13.59 3.89
C THR A 263 -24.14 -12.36 4.79
N LEU A 264 -23.03 -11.64 4.94
CA LEU A 264 -22.95 -10.40 5.72
C LEU A 264 -23.60 -9.19 5.02
N ALA A 265 -23.78 -9.25 3.70
CA ALA A 265 -24.46 -8.23 2.91
C ALA A 265 -25.98 -8.21 3.15
N ASP A 266 -26.58 -9.23 3.79
CA ASP A 266 -27.99 -9.24 4.16
C ASP A 266 -28.27 -8.27 5.34
N PRO A 267 -29.00 -7.15 5.11
CA PRO A 267 -29.29 -6.17 6.15
C PRO A 267 -30.17 -6.71 7.28
N ALA A 268 -30.92 -7.79 7.05
CA ALA A 268 -31.77 -8.41 8.05
C ALA A 268 -31.01 -9.33 9.01
N LEU A 269 -29.78 -9.75 8.67
CA LEU A 269 -29.00 -10.72 9.45
C LEU A 269 -28.57 -10.15 10.81
N TYR A 270 -28.12 -8.89 10.85
CA TYR A 270 -27.72 -8.23 12.10
C TYR A 270 -28.90 -8.06 13.07
N GLY A 271 -30.08 -7.75 12.55
CA GLY A 271 -31.29 -7.54 13.36
C GLY A 271 -31.94 -8.84 13.84
N SER A 272 -31.80 -9.93 13.09
CA SER A 272 -32.43 -11.22 13.40
C SER A 272 -31.56 -12.15 14.22
N ASP A 273 -30.23 -12.17 13.99
CA ASP A 273 -29.29 -13.02 14.71
C ASP A 273 -27.89 -12.37 14.83
N PRO A 274 -27.69 -11.51 15.84
CA PRO A 274 -26.41 -10.83 16.08
C PRO A 274 -25.24 -11.80 16.35
N ALA A 275 -25.51 -12.98 16.93
CA ALA A 275 -24.47 -13.97 17.22
C ALA A 275 -23.98 -14.64 15.93
N ARG A 276 -24.89 -14.90 14.99
CA ARG A 276 -24.55 -15.39 13.65
C ARG A 276 -23.80 -14.34 12.84
N PHE A 277 -24.18 -13.07 12.92
CA PHE A 277 -23.45 -11.99 12.26
C PHE A 277 -22.00 -11.90 12.77
N GLN A 278 -21.81 -11.85 14.09
CA GLN A 278 -20.47 -11.78 14.68
C GLN A 278 -19.61 -12.99 14.31
N SER A 279 -20.14 -14.20 14.46
CA SER A 279 -19.39 -15.42 14.11
C SER A 279 -19.09 -15.56 12.61
N THR A 280 -19.90 -14.97 11.73
CA THR A 280 -19.64 -14.94 10.28
C THR A 280 -18.57 -13.90 9.95
N SER A 281 -18.59 -12.74 10.63
CA SER A 281 -17.54 -11.71 10.53
C SER A 281 -16.18 -12.22 11.02
N ASP A 282 -16.15 -12.90 12.17
CA ASP A 282 -14.91 -13.47 12.73
C ASP A 282 -14.34 -14.52 11.77
N LYS A 283 -15.20 -15.39 11.21
CA LYS A 283 -14.79 -16.36 10.19
C LYS A 283 -14.27 -15.69 8.92
N LEU A 284 -14.92 -14.64 8.43
CA LEU A 284 -14.46 -13.90 7.25
C LEU A 284 -13.03 -13.38 7.47
N GLN A 285 -12.76 -12.83 8.66
CA GLN A 285 -11.44 -12.35 9.03
C GLN A 285 -10.40 -13.49 9.08
N ASP A 286 -10.75 -14.63 9.69
CA ASP A 286 -9.87 -15.81 9.75
C ASP A 286 -9.54 -16.37 8.36
N VAL A 287 -10.52 -16.41 7.45
CA VAL A 287 -10.35 -16.89 6.08
C VAL A 287 -9.50 -15.92 5.27
N GLN A 288 -9.67 -14.60 5.44
CA GLN A 288 -8.81 -13.58 4.82
C GLN A 288 -7.35 -13.68 5.28
N VAL A 289 -7.11 -13.90 6.57
CA VAL A 289 -5.75 -14.14 7.10
C VAL A 289 -5.16 -15.43 6.50
N SER A 290 -5.98 -16.46 6.34
CA SER A 290 -5.57 -17.75 5.75
C SER A 290 -5.25 -17.64 4.26
N LEU A 291 -6.00 -16.82 3.52
CA LEU A 291 -5.73 -16.50 2.11
C LEU A 291 -4.37 -15.81 1.97
N ALA A 292 -4.14 -14.74 2.75
CA ALA A 292 -2.88 -14.01 2.72
C ALA A 292 -1.67 -14.91 3.02
N ALA A 293 -1.79 -15.81 4.00
CA ALA A 293 -0.73 -16.76 4.33
C ALA A 293 -0.49 -17.80 3.21
N ALA A 294 -1.54 -18.27 2.54
CA ALA A 294 -1.41 -19.22 1.43
C ALA A 294 -0.78 -18.57 0.19
N GLU A 295 -1.10 -17.31 -0.08
CA GLU A 295 -0.51 -16.52 -1.17
C GLU A 295 0.97 -16.23 -0.90
N GLU A 296 1.34 -15.90 0.34
CA GLU A 296 2.74 -15.71 0.76
C GLU A 296 3.55 -17.00 0.61
N GLU A 297 3.00 -18.14 1.04
CA GLU A 297 3.64 -19.46 0.88
C GLU A 297 3.84 -19.80 -0.61
N TRP A 298 2.85 -19.53 -1.45
CA TRP A 298 2.93 -19.77 -2.89
C TRP A 298 4.01 -18.91 -3.54
N LEU A 299 4.06 -17.62 -3.20
CA LEU A 299 5.06 -16.68 -3.72
C LEU A 299 6.48 -17.09 -3.30
N ALA A 300 6.68 -17.46 -2.04
CA ALA A 300 7.97 -17.93 -1.56
C ALA A 300 8.44 -19.20 -2.27
N LEU A 301 7.52 -20.12 -2.57
CA LEU A 301 7.82 -21.36 -3.29
C LEU A 301 8.08 -21.15 -4.78
N GLU A 302 7.37 -20.22 -5.43
CA GLU A 302 7.57 -19.90 -6.85
C GLU A 302 8.91 -19.15 -7.05
N MET A 303 9.26 -18.22 -6.16
CA MET A 303 10.60 -17.61 -6.14
C MET A 303 11.70 -18.66 -5.98
N LEU A 304 11.53 -19.59 -5.02
CA LEU A 304 12.48 -20.67 -4.80
C LEU A 304 12.56 -21.63 -6.00
N ARG A 305 11.47 -21.79 -6.76
CA ARG A 305 11.46 -22.60 -7.98
C ARG A 305 12.28 -21.94 -9.08
N GLU A 306 12.06 -20.66 -9.32
CA GLU A 306 12.73 -19.86 -10.35
C GLU A 306 14.25 -19.82 -10.09
N GLU A 307 14.67 -19.56 -8.84
CA GLU A 307 16.07 -19.61 -8.42
C GLU A 307 16.78 -20.95 -8.72
N LEU A 308 16.03 -22.05 -8.71
CA LEU A 308 16.56 -23.40 -8.91
C LEU A 308 16.48 -23.88 -10.36
N GLU A 309 15.60 -23.31 -11.18
CA GLU A 309 15.52 -23.57 -12.62
C GLU A 309 16.60 -22.78 -13.39
N ASP A 310 17.04 -21.62 -12.87
CA ASP A 310 18.10 -20.77 -13.45
C ASP A 310 19.55 -21.18 -13.09
N CYS A 311 19.75 -22.27 -12.32
CA CYS A 311 21.05 -22.82 -11.91
C CYS A 311 21.49 -24.06 -12.70
#